data_AF-A0A6B3PE95-F1
#
_entry.id   AF-A0A6B3PE95-F1
#
_cell.length_a   1.000
_cell.length_b   1.000
_cell.length_c   1.000
_cell.angle_alpha   90.00
_cell.angle_beta   90.00
_cell.angle_gamma   90.00
#
_symmetry.space_group_name_H-M   'P 1'
#
loop_
_entity.id
_entity.type
_entity.pdbx_description
1 polymer ?
#
loop_
_entity_poly.entity_id
_entity_poly.type
_entity_poly.pdbx_seq_one_letter_code
_entity_poly.pdbx_strand_id
1 'polypeptide(L)' 'MIPPPHSGGRSGSVDTREVINGIFYLVHNGCTWGALPHDLPPWQTVATYFYRWQRSGVWKEINDMLRLRSIP' A
#
# COMPACT_ATOMS: atom_id res chain seq x y z
N MET A 1 -12.41 17.25 -19.68
CA MET A 1 -12.00 15.87 -20.01
C MET A 1 -10.62 15.65 -19.41
N ILE A 2 -10.56 15.00 -18.25
CA ILE A 2 -9.30 14.60 -17.62
C ILE A 2 -8.96 13.23 -18.22
N PRO A 3 -7.74 13.00 -18.74
CA PRO A 3 -7.40 11.73 -19.37
C PRO A 3 -7.57 10.58 -18.37
N PRO A 4 -8.01 9.39 -18.83
CA PRO A 4 -8.16 8.24 -17.94
C PRO A 4 -6.79 7.86 -17.37
N PRO A 5 -6.68 7.62 -16.05
CA PRO A 5 -5.46 7.05 -15.49
C PRO A 5 -5.25 5.66 -16.08
N HIS A 6 -4.29 5.55 -17.00
CA HIS A 6 -3.77 4.28 -17.48
C HIS A 6 -2.82 3.73 -16.44
N SER A 7 -3.34 3.01 -15.44
CA SER A 7 -2.54 2.23 -14.51
C SER A 7 -2.89 0.75 -14.69
N GLY A 8 -1.97 -0.02 -15.26
CA GLY A 8 -2.04 -1.49 -15.20
C GLY A 8 -1.89 -2.25 -16.52
N GLY A 9 -1.05 -1.77 -17.44
CA GLY A 9 -0.61 -2.58 -18.57
C GLY A 9 0.58 -3.48 -18.20
N ARG A 10 0.35 -4.81 -18.18
CA ARG A 10 1.33 -5.91 -18.37
C ARG A 10 2.51 -6.04 -17.38
N SER A 11 2.40 -7.08 -16.54
CA SER A 11 3.47 -7.93 -15.99
C SER A 11 4.85 -7.31 -15.75
N GLY A 12 5.13 -6.93 -14.50
CA GLY A 12 6.49 -6.75 -14.01
C GLY A 12 6.53 -6.17 -12.61
N SER A 13 6.29 -7.02 -11.60
CA SER A 13 6.49 -6.73 -10.17
C SER A 13 5.88 -5.41 -9.65
N VAL A 14 4.76 -5.51 -8.92
CA VAL A 14 4.24 -4.36 -8.16
C VAL A 14 5.33 -3.87 -7.21
N ASP A 15 5.67 -2.59 -7.28
CA ASP A 15 6.69 -2.02 -6.39
C ASP A 15 6.18 -2.09 -4.94
N THR A 16 6.94 -2.80 -4.11
CA THR A 16 6.75 -2.91 -2.66
C THR A 16 6.56 -1.53 -2.02
N ARG A 17 7.25 -0.50 -2.50
CA ARG A 17 7.13 0.88 -2.02
C ARG A 17 5.74 1.46 -2.29
N GLU A 18 5.16 1.21 -3.44
CA GLU A 18 3.81 1.69 -3.76
C GLU A 18 2.73 0.98 -2.93
N VAL A 19 2.92 -0.31 -2.65
CA VAL A 19 2.08 -1.06 -1.71
C VAL A 19 2.15 -0.43 -0.31
N ILE A 20 3.35 -0.16 0.18
CA ILE A 20 3.55 0.50 1.48
C ILE A 20 2.90 1.88 1.49
N ASN A 21 3.09 2.69 0.45
CA ASN A 21 2.44 3.99 0.29
C ASN A 21 0.91 3.86 0.34
N GLY A 22 0.33 2.84 -0.29
CA GLY A 22 -1.11 2.57 -0.22
C GLY A 22 -1.60 2.21 1.17
N ILE A 23 -0.85 1.40 1.91
CA ILE A 23 -1.19 1.10 3.32
C ILE A 23 -1.07 2.35 4.19
N PHE A 24 -0.02 3.16 4.01
CA PHE A 24 0.17 4.42 4.72
C PHE A 24 -0.95 5.41 4.43
N TYR A 25 -1.38 5.52 3.18
CA TYR A 25 -2.50 6.37 2.81
C TYR A 25 -3.77 5.99 3.57
N LEU A 26 -4.07 4.69 3.68
CA LEU A 26 -5.22 4.20 4.44
C LEU A 26 -5.13 4.54 5.93
N VAL A 27 -3.96 4.34 6.53
CA VAL A 27 -3.74 4.60 7.97
C VAL A 27 -3.71 6.10 8.28
N HIS A 28 -3.10 6.92 7.42
CA HIS A 28 -2.96 8.36 7.61
C HIS A 28 -4.28 9.10 7.36
N ASN A 29 -5.00 8.74 6.30
CA ASN A 29 -6.26 9.42 5.94
C ASN A 29 -7.50 8.76 6.58
N GLY A 30 -7.36 7.58 7.19
CA GLY A 30 -8.48 6.86 7.80
C GLY A 30 -9.52 6.36 6.78
N CYS A 31 -9.10 6.11 5.53
CA CYS A 31 -9.98 5.69 4.45
C CYS A 31 -10.13 4.17 4.36
N THR A 32 -11.22 3.72 3.74
CA THR A 32 -11.43 2.30 3.42
C THR A 32 -10.61 1.88 2.20
N TRP A 33 -10.32 0.58 2.07
CA TRP A 33 -9.58 0.03 0.91
C TRP A 33 -10.16 0.49 -0.44
N GLY A 34 -11.49 0.55 -0.56
CA GLY A 34 -12.16 0.97 -1.80
C GLY A 34 -12.03 2.46 -2.15
N ALA A 35 -11.56 3.30 -1.23
CA ALA A 35 -11.36 4.74 -1.43
C ALA A 35 -9.91 5.10 -1.78
N LEU A 36 -9.07 4.11 -2.11
CA LEU A 36 -7.69 4.33 -2.52
C LEU A 36 -7.65 5.07 -3.87
N PRO A 37 -6.81 6.12 -4.03
CA PRO A 37 -6.70 6.85 -5.29
C PRO A 37 -6.13 5.96 -6.41
N HIS A 38 -6.51 6.29 -7.65
CA HIS A 38 -6.11 5.54 -8.85
C HIS A 38 -4.62 5.70 -9.22
N ASP A 39 -3.93 6.66 -8.61
CA ASP A 39 -2.47 6.85 -8.76
C ASP A 39 -1.67 5.79 -7.99
N LEU A 40 -2.31 5.06 -7.08
CA LEU A 40 -1.72 3.95 -6.34
C LEU A 40 -2.13 2.60 -6.95
N PRO A 41 -1.36 1.52 -6.66
CA PRO A 41 -1.75 0.19 -7.08
C PRO A 41 -3.16 -0.16 -6.60
N PRO A 42 -3.92 -0.98 -7.36
CA PRO A 42 -5.28 -1.33 -7.01
C PRO A 42 -5.37 -1.82 -5.56
N TRP A 43 -6.39 -1.37 -4.84
CA TRP A 43 -6.54 -1.70 -3.41
C TRP A 43 -6.53 -3.21 -3.14
N GLN A 44 -6.98 -4.03 -4.08
CA GLN A 44 -6.95 -5.49 -4.01
C GLN A 44 -5.50 -6.01 -3.96
N THR A 45 -4.61 -5.42 -4.75
CA THR A 45 -3.19 -5.73 -4.75
C THR A 45 -2.56 -5.32 -3.43
N VAL A 46 -2.83 -4.10 -2.97
CA VAL A 46 -2.32 -3.61 -1.68
C VAL A 46 -2.78 -4.47 -0.52
N ALA A 47 -4.08 -4.81 -0.46
CA ALA A 47 -4.65 -5.69 0.56
C ALA A 47 -4.02 -7.09 0.50
N THR A 48 -3.84 -7.66 -0.69
CA THR A 48 -3.21 -8.98 -0.86
C THR A 48 -1.79 -9.01 -0.29
N TYR A 49 -0.98 -7.99 -0.60
CA TYR A 49 0.36 -7.87 -0.04
C TYR A 49 0.34 -7.65 1.46
N PHE A 50 -0.55 -6.78 1.96
CA PHE A 50 -0.72 -6.53 3.38
C PHE A 50 -1.04 -7.81 4.16
N TYR A 51 -2.05 -8.58 3.73
CA TYR A 51 -2.40 -9.84 4.39
C TYR A 51 -1.29 -10.89 4.28
N ARG A 52 -0.58 -10.93 3.16
CA ARG A 52 0.58 -11.82 2.98
C ARG A 52 1.70 -11.47 3.97
N TRP A 53 2.04 -10.19 4.12
CA TRP A 53 3.06 -9.73 5.06
C TRP A 53 2.64 -9.83 6.52
N GLN A 54 1.35 -9.65 6.81
CA GLN A 54 0.81 -9.86 8.14
C GLN A 54 0.95 -11.33 8.54
N ARG A 55 0.63 -12.26 7.64
CA ARG A 55 0.79 -13.70 7.88
C ARG A 55 2.25 -14.12 8.01
N SER A 56 3.16 -13.50 7.25
CA SER A 56 4.60 -13.81 7.32
C SER A 56 5.34 -13.07 8.44
N GLY A 57 4.67 -12.21 9.21
CA GLY A 57 5.29 -11.40 10.28
C GLY A 57 6.08 -10.18 9.79
N VAL A 58 6.33 -10.06 8.49
CA VAL A 58 7.08 -8.94 7.86
C VAL A 58 6.42 -7.59 8.15
N TRP A 59 5.09 -7.55 8.19
CA TRP A 59 4.38 -6.29 8.51
C TRP A 59 4.70 -5.79 9.92
N LYS A 60 4.90 -6.71 10.88
CA LYS A 60 5.26 -6.35 12.25
C LYS A 60 6.67 -5.74 12.29
N GLU A 61 7.63 -6.33 11.58
CA GLU A 61 8.99 -5.79 11.49
C GLU A 61 9.02 -4.40 10.86
N ILE A 62 8.27 -4.20 9.78
CA ILE A 62 8.14 -2.88 9.12
C ILE A 62 7.57 -1.85 10.11
N ASN A 63 6.47 -2.18 10.78
CA ASN A 63 5.85 -1.30 11.77
C ASN A 63 6.75 -1.02 12.97
N ASP A 64 7.48 -2.02 13.46
CA ASP A 64 8.40 -1.85 14.58
C ASP A 64 9.59 -0.95 14.20
N MET A 65 10.17 -1.13 13.01
CA MET A 65 11.21 -0.24 12.47
C MET A 65 10.72 1.20 12.31
N LEU A 66 9.49 1.39 11.82
CA LEU A 66 8.88 2.71 11.68
C LEU A 66 8.62 3.37 13.04
N ARG A 67 8.12 2.61 14.03
CA ARG A 67 7.92 3.11 15.40
C ARG A 67 9.22 3.52 16.08
N LEU A 68 10.27 2.72 15.90
CA LEU A 68 11.61 3.03 16.45
C LEU A 68 12.22 4.28 15.82
N ARG A 69 11.84 4.61 14.58
CA ARG A 69 12.37 5.76 13.83
C ARG A 69 11.49 7.00 13.92
N SER A 70 10.23 6.85 14.35
CA SER A 70 9.21 7.91 14.36
C SER A 70 9.07 8.63 15.71
N ILE A 71 9.83 8.29 16.75
CA ILE A 71 9.56 8.80 18.11
C ILE A 71 10.89 9.03 18.86
N PRO A 72 11.03 10.10 19.67
CA PRO A 72 9.97 10.77 20.45
C PRO A 72 9.05 11.75 19.73
#